data_AF-A0A3B3QNX8-F1
#
_entry.id   AF-A0A3B3QNX8-F1
#
_cell.length_a   1.000
_cell.length_b   1.000
_cell.length_c   1.000
_cell.angle_alpha   90.00
_cell.angle_beta   90.00
_cell.angle_gamma   90.00
#
_symmetry.space_group_name_H-M   'P 1'
#
loop_
_entity.id
_entity.type
_entity.pdbx_description
1 polymer ?
#
loop_
_entity_poly.entity_id
_entity_poly.type
_entity_poly.pdbx_seq_one_letter_code
_entity_poly.pdbx_strand_id
1 'polypeptide(L)' 'MYAFCIENSAGCYSGSRMEEMKSSIIGGHDAKEGAWPWMAYLHIEAPKRISSCGGSIINNRWILTAAHCVEE' A
#
# COMPACT_ATOMS: atom_id res chain seq x y z
N MET A 1 -14.48 0.11 -8.14
CA MET A 1 -13.18 -0.54 -8.35
C MET A 1 -12.41 0.28 -9.36
N TYR A 2 -11.22 0.77 -9.02
CA TYR A 2 -10.36 1.49 -9.96
C TYR A 2 -9.02 0.76 -10.11
N ALA A 3 -8.42 0.93 -11.30
CA ALA A 3 -7.13 0.35 -11.66
C ALA A 3 -6.12 1.48 -11.92
N PHE A 4 -4.93 1.40 -11.31
CA PHE A 4 -3.86 2.40 -11.46
C PHE A 4 -2.69 1.88 -12.28
N CYS A 5 -2.11 2.75 -13.13
CA CYS A 5 -0.90 2.46 -13.90
C CYS A 5 0.36 2.63 -13.03
N ILE A 6 1.24 1.63 -13.01
CA ILE A 6 2.48 1.61 -12.18
C ILE A 6 3.62 2.45 -12.81
N GLU A 7 3.32 3.45 -13.65
CA GLU A 7 4.36 4.30 -14.28
C GLU A 7 4.80 5.47 -13.38
N ASN A 8 5.19 5.18 -12.13
CA ASN A 8 6.16 5.92 -11.31
C ASN A 8 5.95 5.62 -9.82
N SER A 9 6.93 4.97 -9.18
CA SER A 9 7.24 5.18 -7.76
C SER A 9 8.54 4.45 -7.44
N ALA A 10 9.66 5.16 -7.65
CA ALA A 10 10.92 4.79 -7.03
C ALA A 10 10.79 4.99 -5.51
N GLY A 11 11.07 3.95 -4.72
CA GLY A 11 11.25 4.11 -3.28
C GLY A 11 10.95 2.85 -2.47
N CYS A 12 11.82 1.83 -2.55
CA CYS A 12 11.93 0.87 -1.47
C CYS A 12 12.59 1.60 -0.28
N TYR A 13 11.80 2.09 0.67
CA TYR A 13 12.33 2.76 1.84
C TYR A 13 12.96 1.72 2.78
N SER A 14 14.29 1.65 2.72
CA SER A 14 15.13 0.97 3.70
C SER A 14 14.82 1.49 5.10
N GLY A 15 14.59 0.55 6.03
CA GLY A 15 14.17 0.81 7.40
C GLY A 15 15.03 1.82 8.16
N SER A 16 14.34 2.61 9.00
CA SER A 16 14.96 3.39 10.06
C SER A 16 14.05 3.43 11.28
N ARG A 17 14.60 2.92 12.39
CA ARG A 17 14.16 3.03 13.78
C ARG A 17 12.79 2.41 14.12
N MET A 18 12.84 1.18 14.67
CA MET A 18 11.76 0.62 15.47
C MET A 18 11.60 1.48 16.73
N GLU A 19 10.80 2.55 16.63
CA GLU A 19 9.93 2.86 17.76
C GLU A 19 9.02 1.64 17.90
N GLU A 20 8.92 1.09 19.10
CA GLU A 20 8.09 -0.07 19.42
C GLU A 20 6.62 0.35 19.24
N MET A 21 6.17 0.46 18.00
CA MET A 21 4.79 0.70 17.64
C MET A 21 4.01 -0.51 18.10
N LYS A 22 3.28 -0.35 19.20
CA LYS A 22 2.34 -1.36 19.70
C LYS A 22 1.48 -1.82 18.53
N SER A 23 1.64 -3.06 18.10
CA SER A 23 0.79 -3.63 17.07
C SER A 23 -0.64 -3.66 17.61
N SER A 24 -1.54 -2.96 16.94
CA SER A 24 -2.98 -3.02 17.26
C SER A 24 -3.64 -4.30 16.71
N ILE A 25 -2.85 -5.16 16.06
CA ILE A 25 -3.31 -6.38 15.42
C ILE A 25 -3.31 -7.51 16.45
N ILE A 26 -4.50 -7.90 16.92
CA ILE A 26 -4.68 -8.98 17.88
C ILE A 26 -4.50 -10.33 17.18
N GLY A 27 -3.56 -11.16 17.67
CA GLY A 27 -3.30 -12.50 17.14
C GLY A 27 -2.62 -12.54 15.78
N GLY A 28 -2.23 -11.39 15.24
CA GLY A 28 -1.44 -11.30 14.02
C GLY A 28 0.04 -11.53 14.29
N HIS A 29 0.76 -11.85 13.22
CA HIS A 29 2.22 -11.85 13.19
C HIS A 29 2.66 -11.14 11.91
N ASP A 30 3.89 -10.62 11.93
CA ASP A 30 4.46 -10.00 10.74
C ASP A 30 4.54 -11.02 9.60
N ALA A 31 4.20 -10.56 8.39
CA ALA A 31 4.38 -11.37 7.19
C ALA A 31 5.88 -11.47 6.88
N LYS A 32 6.31 -12.65 6.41
CA LYS A 32 7.66 -12.79 5.83
C LYS A 32 7.76 -11.90 4.60
N GLU A 33 8.95 -11.37 4.34
CA GLU A 33 9.22 -10.63 3.11
C GLU A 33 8.84 -11.48 1.89
N GLY A 34 8.09 -10.87 0.96
CA GLY A 34 7.62 -11.56 -0.24
C GLY A 34 6.53 -12.63 -0.03
N ALA A 35 5.99 -12.81 1.18
CA ALA A 35 4.90 -13.77 1.41
C ALA A 35 3.64 -13.46 0.59
N TRP A 36 3.41 -12.17 0.31
CA TRP A 36 2.27 -11.66 -0.46
C TRP A 36 2.78 -10.72 -1.56
N PRO A 37 3.36 -11.24 -2.65
CA PRO A 37 4.07 -10.42 -3.63
C PRO A 37 3.15 -9.49 -4.43
N TRP A 38 1.83 -9.73 -4.40
CA TRP A 38 0.82 -8.86 -5.01
C TRP A 38 0.36 -7.71 -4.09
N MET A 39 0.79 -7.68 -2.82
CA MET A 39 0.35 -6.65 -1.87
C MET A 39 1.03 -5.31 -2.20
N ALA A 40 0.24 -4.30 -2.54
CA ALA A 40 0.70 -2.94 -2.80
C ALA A 40 0.23 -1.98 -1.71
N TYR A 41 1.13 -1.11 -1.26
CA TYR A 41 0.80 0.05 -0.45
C TYR A 41 0.58 1.25 -1.39
N LEU A 42 -0.57 1.92 -1.24
CA LEU A 42 -0.94 3.06 -2.06
C LEU A 42 -0.91 4.32 -1.18
N HIS A 43 0.00 5.23 -1.52
CA HIS A 43 0.05 6.58 -0.98
C HIS A 43 -0.60 7.53 -1.98
N ILE A 44 -1.76 8.07 -1.64
CA ILE A 44 -2.58 8.85 -2.57
C ILE A 44 -2.62 10.30 -2.09
N GLU A 45 -2.07 11.18 -2.91
CA GLU A 45 -2.03 12.62 -2.67
C GLU A 45 -3.10 13.33 -3.51
N ALA A 46 -4.14 13.83 -2.85
CA ALA A 46 -5.15 14.69 -3.44
C ALA A 46 -5.01 16.13 -2.87
N PRO A 47 -5.48 17.17 -3.58
CA PRO A 47 -5.28 18.58 -3.19
C PRO A 47 -5.72 18.94 -1.76
N LYS A 48 -6.59 18.15 -1.14
CA LYS A 48 -7.11 18.38 0.22
C LYS A 48 -6.94 17.19 1.16
N ARG A 49 -6.42 16.06 0.69
CA ARG A 49 -6.34 14.81 1.48
C ARG A 49 -5.17 13.96 1.04
N ILE A 50 -4.44 13.47 2.02
CA ILE A 50 -3.50 12.37 1.84
C ILE A 50 -4.16 11.14 2.45
N SER A 51 -4.27 10.07 1.67
CA SER A 51 -4.83 8.80 2.13
C SER A 51 -3.84 7.67 1.93
N SER A 52 -3.97 6.64 2.76
CA SER A 52 -3.22 5.40 2.66
C SER A 52 -4.19 4.26 2.44
N CYS A 53 -3.97 3.49 1.39
CA CYS A 53 -4.81 2.37 1.03
C CYS A 53 -3.98 1.13 0.68
N GLY A 54 -4.64 -0.03 0.65
CA GLY A 54 -4.11 -1.25 0.08
C GLY A 54 -4.54 -1.43 -1.38
N GLY A 55 -3.77 -2.19 -2.14
CA GLY A 55 -4.12 -2.62 -3.51
C GLY A 55 -3.50 -3.95 -3.87
N SER A 56 -4.01 -4.60 -4.92
CA SER A 56 -3.47 -5.87 -5.43
C SER A 56 -2.92 -5.70 -6.83
N ILE A 57 -1.68 -6.14 -7.06
CA ILE A 57 -1.09 -6.19 -8.40
C ILE A 57 -1.81 -7.27 -9.21
N ILE A 58 -2.49 -6.89 -10.29
CA ILE A 58 -3.23 -7.81 -11.16
C ILE A 58 -2.50 -8.11 -12.48
N ASN A 59 -1.53 -7.28 -12.86
CA ASN A 59 -0.57 -7.53 -13.94
C ASN A 59 0.59 -6.51 -13.87
N ASN A 60 1.45 -6.50 -14.89
CA ASN A 60 2.64 -5.64 -14.97
C ASN A 60 2.35 -4.13 -15.02
N ARG A 61 1.10 -3.71 -15.20
CA ARG A 61 0.72 -2.30 -15.33
C ARG A 61 -0.38 -1.90 -14.37
N TRP A 62 -1.15 -2.82 -13.79
CA TRP A 62 -2.39 -2.49 -13.12
C TRP A 62 -2.41 -2.96 -11.67
N ILE A 63 -2.81 -2.06 -10.76
CA ILE A 63 -3.17 -2.35 -9.38
C ILE A 63 -4.67 -2.16 -9.19
N LEU A 64 -5.35 -3.17 -8.63
CA LEU A 64 -6.75 -3.10 -8.22
C LEU A 64 -6.88 -2.53 -6.80
N THR A 65 -7.73 -1.52 -6.60
CA THR A 65 -8.02 -0.95 -5.27
C THR A 65 -9.50 -0.53 -5.11
N ALA A 66 -9.85 -0.10 -3.90
CA ALA A 66 -11.18 0.39 -3.56
C ALA A 66 -11.45 1.76 -4.18
N ALA A 67 -12.71 2.04 -4.53
CA ALA A 67 -13.06 3.29 -5.19
C ALA A 67 -12.85 4.53 -4.31
N HIS A 68 -13.21 4.43 -3.03
CA HIS A 68 -13.07 5.52 -2.06
C HIS A 68 -11.62 5.91 -1.76
N CYS A 69 -10.64 5.11 -2.19
CA CYS A 69 -9.24 5.47 -2.02
C CYS A 69 -8.86 6.65 -2.92
N VAL A 70 -9.58 6.84 -4.04
CA VAL A 70 -9.14 7.69 -5.16
C VAL A 70 -10.19 8.71 -5.59
N GLU A 71 -11.45 8.47 -5.28
CA GLU A 71 -12.53 9.43 -5.44
C GLU A 71 -13.17 9.67 -4.09
N GLU A 72 -12.90 10.84 -3.52
CA GLU A 72 -13.57 11.40 -2.34
C GLU A 72 -13.70 12.91 -2.47
#